data_AF-A0A7W8N3J1-F1
#
_entry.id   AF-A0A7W8N3J1-F1
#
_cell.length_a   1.000
_cell.length_b   1.000
_cell.length_c   1.000
_cell.angle_alpha   90.00
_cell.angle_beta   90.00
_cell.angle_gamma   90.00
#
_symmetry.space_group_name_H-M   'P 1'
#
loop_
_entity.id
_entity.type
_entity.pdbx_description
1 polymer ?
#
loop_
_entity_poly.entity_id
_entity_poly.type
_entity_poly.pdbx_seq_one_letter_code
_entity_poly.pdbx_strand_id
1 'polypeptide(L)'
;MTHWLNARHTVTLLNVFTRSRYAPYSDAAFVHENDELSYVSAMRLREDELFLRRVKESLPKGLKNNLHMLDLNLKDAPIRLRVPLDQLCATPVNSADPSIEKIRKALARQSELGAMEALVVPAAVGNDVDHLTVREAAVPFTAALPTAFYEDLPYLAADASASEDLEALRATASKSGSPLTAVVLPADEASDDAIARKRKLVLNYASQIDDEAGAVISGFAANYNGGERLWANQPWLACFASE
;
A
#
# COMPACT_ATOMS: atom_id res chain seq x y z
N MET A 1 -7.26 4.58 5.31
CA MET A 1 -8.31 4.76 4.26
C MET A 1 -9.71 5.05 4.82
N THR A 2 -10.33 4.15 5.59
CA THR A 2 -11.73 4.34 6.07
C THR A 2 -11.92 5.66 6.81
N HIS A 3 -10.96 6.00 7.67
CA HIS A 3 -10.92 7.27 8.40
C HIS A 3 -11.11 8.48 7.47
N TRP A 4 -10.33 8.56 6.38
CA TRP A 4 -10.46 9.65 5.40
C TRP A 4 -11.80 9.64 4.67
N LEU A 5 -12.33 8.47 4.34
CA LEU A 5 -13.65 8.36 3.69
C LEU A 5 -14.76 8.85 4.63
N ASN A 6 -14.70 8.52 5.93
CA ASN A 6 -15.64 9.00 6.94
C ASN A 6 -15.52 10.51 7.19
N ALA A 7 -14.30 11.05 7.11
CA ALA A 7 -14.03 12.47 7.05
C ALA A 7 -14.43 13.14 5.71
N ARG A 8 -15.09 12.39 4.81
CA ARG A 8 -15.63 12.84 3.51
C ARG A 8 -14.59 13.22 2.46
N HIS A 9 -13.33 12.83 2.63
CA HIS A 9 -12.36 12.93 1.56
C HIS A 9 -12.69 11.96 0.43
N THR A 10 -12.15 12.26 -0.76
CA THR A 10 -12.09 11.31 -1.87
C THR A 10 -10.77 10.57 -1.80
N VAL A 11 -10.81 9.24 -1.90
CA VAL A 11 -9.64 8.37 -1.86
C VAL A 11 -9.55 7.61 -3.18
N THR A 12 -8.40 7.77 -3.86
CA THR A 12 -8.03 6.98 -5.02
C THR A 12 -6.91 6.03 -4.64
N LEU A 13 -7.18 4.72 -4.71
CA LEU A 13 -6.16 3.68 -4.58
C LEU A 13 -5.49 3.48 -5.94
N LEU A 14 -4.20 3.82 -6.03
CA LEU A 14 -3.40 3.54 -7.22
C LEU A 14 -2.77 2.15 -7.09
N ASN A 15 -3.37 1.15 -7.73
CA ASN A 15 -2.82 -0.20 -7.76
C ASN A 15 -1.84 -0.32 -8.93
N VAL A 16 -0.57 -0.62 -8.64
CA VAL A 16 0.53 -0.43 -9.59
C VAL A 16 0.85 -1.74 -10.32
N PHE A 17 1.21 -2.79 -9.58
CA PHE A 17 1.71 -4.06 -10.10
C PHE A 17 0.68 -5.17 -9.97
N THR A 18 -0.31 -5.17 -10.87
CA THR A 18 -1.44 -6.10 -10.85
C THR A 18 -1.27 -7.31 -11.77
N ARG A 19 -0.26 -7.29 -12.65
CA ARG A 19 0.08 -8.46 -13.47
C ARG A 19 1.13 -9.30 -12.77
N SER A 20 0.71 -10.44 -12.24
CA SER A 20 1.54 -11.26 -11.37
C SER A 20 1.38 -12.75 -11.64
N ARG A 21 2.41 -13.53 -11.32
CA ARG A 21 2.35 -15.00 -11.17
C ARG A 21 2.35 -15.43 -9.69
N TYR A 22 2.51 -14.49 -8.77
CA TYR A 22 2.61 -14.78 -7.35
C TYR A 22 1.22 -14.91 -6.72
N ALA A 23 0.89 -16.14 -6.32
CA ALA A 23 -0.31 -16.48 -5.57
C ALA A 23 -0.10 -17.77 -4.77
N PRO A 24 0.71 -17.70 -3.68
CA PRO A 24 1.22 -18.88 -2.96
C PRO A 24 0.12 -19.78 -2.39
N TYR A 25 -1.07 -19.25 -2.14
CA TYR A 25 -2.19 -19.99 -1.54
C TYR A 25 -3.31 -20.30 -2.56
N SER A 26 -3.03 -20.16 -3.84
CA SER A 26 -3.97 -20.48 -4.91
C SER A 26 -3.71 -21.86 -5.54
N ASP A 27 -4.63 -22.27 -6.40
CA ASP A 27 -4.52 -23.45 -7.25
C ASP A 27 -3.81 -23.17 -8.59
N ALA A 28 -3.08 -22.05 -8.72
CA ALA A 28 -2.40 -21.66 -9.96
C ALA A 28 -1.41 -22.72 -10.47
N ALA A 29 -0.86 -23.56 -9.59
CA ALA A 29 0.03 -24.66 -9.95
C ALA A 29 -0.64 -25.74 -10.83
N PHE A 30 -1.97 -25.80 -10.88
CA PHE A 30 -2.73 -26.72 -11.74
C PHE A 30 -3.07 -26.12 -13.11
N VAL A 31 -2.79 -24.83 -13.31
CA VAL A 31 -3.01 -24.13 -14.57
C VAL A 31 -1.80 -24.33 -15.48
N HIS A 32 -2.02 -24.37 -16.79
CA HIS A 32 -0.94 -24.44 -17.75
C HIS A 32 -0.03 -23.20 -17.64
N GLU A 33 1.29 -23.35 -17.71
CA GLU A 33 2.28 -22.27 -17.48
C GLU A 33 2.01 -21.00 -18.32
N ASN A 34 1.59 -21.19 -19.57
CA ASN A 34 1.22 -20.08 -20.47
C ASN A 34 0.01 -19.26 -20.01
N ASP A 35 -0.87 -19.84 -19.21
CA ASP A 35 -2.10 -19.23 -18.72
C ASP A 35 -1.98 -18.72 -17.28
N GLU A 36 -0.97 -19.16 -16.53
CA GLU A 36 -0.74 -18.85 -15.11
C GLU A 36 -0.78 -17.34 -14.83
N LEU A 37 -0.06 -16.53 -15.63
CA LEU A 37 -0.06 -15.08 -15.48
C LEU A 37 -1.46 -14.48 -15.60
N SER A 38 -2.21 -14.89 -16.63
CA SER A 38 -3.56 -14.37 -16.86
C SER A 38 -4.52 -14.83 -15.77
N TYR A 39 -4.39 -16.08 -15.33
CA TYR A 39 -5.17 -16.66 -14.25
C TYR A 39 -4.95 -15.93 -12.92
N VAL A 40 -3.70 -15.81 -12.49
CA VAL A 40 -3.34 -15.17 -11.22
C VAL A 40 -3.71 -13.68 -11.23
N SER A 41 -3.44 -12.97 -12.33
CA SER A 41 -3.83 -11.55 -12.44
C SER A 41 -5.35 -11.37 -12.36
N ALA A 42 -6.13 -12.23 -13.03
CA ALA A 42 -7.59 -12.15 -13.00
C ALA A 42 -8.18 -12.51 -11.63
N MET A 43 -7.58 -13.49 -10.94
CA MET A 43 -7.94 -13.83 -9.57
C MET A 43 -7.69 -12.67 -8.63
N ARG A 44 -6.47 -12.09 -8.63
CA ARG A 44 -6.12 -10.94 -7.78
C ARG A 44 -6.98 -9.72 -8.06
N LEU A 45 -7.35 -9.48 -9.32
CA LEU A 45 -8.30 -8.42 -9.67
C LEU A 45 -9.67 -8.63 -9.00
N ARG A 46 -10.18 -9.86 -8.95
CA ARG A 46 -11.44 -10.17 -8.25
C ARG A 46 -11.31 -9.97 -6.73
N GLU A 47 -10.14 -10.25 -6.17
CA GLU A 47 -9.86 -10.00 -4.74
C GLU A 47 -9.85 -8.50 -4.44
N ASP A 48 -9.24 -7.67 -5.30
CA ASP A 48 -9.29 -6.21 -5.20
C ASP A 48 -10.73 -5.67 -5.30
N GLU A 49 -11.52 -6.16 -6.27
CA GLU A 49 -12.93 -5.80 -6.41
C GLU A 49 -13.75 -6.18 -5.17
N LEU A 50 -13.50 -7.38 -4.62
CA LEU A 50 -14.12 -7.85 -3.39
C LEU A 50 -13.74 -6.95 -2.20
N PHE A 51 -12.47 -6.61 -2.04
CA PHE A 51 -11.98 -5.70 -1.01
C PHE A 51 -12.70 -4.34 -1.09
N LEU A 52 -12.72 -3.72 -2.27
CA LEU A 52 -13.42 -2.45 -2.49
C LEU A 52 -14.90 -2.54 -2.15
N ARG A 53 -15.56 -3.63 -2.57
CA ARG A 53 -16.98 -3.87 -2.25
C ARG A 53 -17.19 -3.94 -0.74
N ARG A 54 -16.36 -4.66 0.00
CA ARG A 54 -16.43 -4.77 1.47
C ARG A 54 -16.23 -3.43 2.16
N VAL A 55 -15.27 -2.62 1.70
CA VAL A 55 -15.08 -1.27 2.23
C VAL A 55 -16.33 -0.42 1.96
N LYS A 56 -16.86 -0.42 0.73
CA LYS A 56 -18.07 0.33 0.34
C LYS A 56 -19.35 -0.14 1.05
N GLU A 57 -19.44 -1.41 1.45
CA GLU A 57 -20.57 -1.93 2.25
C GLU A 57 -20.64 -1.23 3.61
N SER A 58 -19.49 -0.94 4.22
CA SER A 58 -19.41 -0.23 5.51
C SER A 58 -19.64 1.29 5.42
N LEU A 59 -19.62 1.88 4.22
CA LEU A 59 -19.74 3.33 4.05
C LEU A 59 -21.21 3.78 3.90
N PRO A 60 -21.56 4.97 4.45
CA PRO A 60 -22.82 5.64 4.14
C PRO A 60 -23.06 5.79 2.63
N LYS A 61 -24.33 5.71 2.18
CA LYS A 61 -24.70 5.74 0.75
C LYS A 61 -24.07 6.90 -0.02
N GLY A 62 -23.97 8.09 0.59
CA GLY A 62 -23.39 9.28 -0.03
C GLY A 62 -21.86 9.25 -0.20
N LEU A 63 -21.15 8.37 0.50
CA LEU A 63 -19.69 8.31 0.50
C LEU A 63 -19.11 7.16 -0.34
N LYS A 64 -19.95 6.26 -0.86
CA LYS A 64 -19.49 5.11 -1.67
C LYS A 64 -18.79 5.53 -2.97
N ASN A 65 -19.15 6.71 -3.50
CA ASN A 65 -18.55 7.27 -4.70
C ASN A 65 -17.22 7.96 -4.42
N ASN A 66 -16.83 8.16 -3.16
CA ASN A 66 -15.56 8.78 -2.79
C ASN A 66 -14.39 7.77 -2.81
N LEU A 67 -14.65 6.48 -3.07
CA LEU A 67 -13.60 5.46 -3.17
C LEU A 67 -13.44 4.98 -4.61
N HIS A 68 -12.28 5.27 -5.17
CA HIS A 68 -11.85 4.87 -6.50
C HIS A 68 -10.64 3.95 -6.42
N MET A 69 -10.48 3.09 -7.43
CA MET A 69 -9.25 2.35 -7.66
C MET A 69 -8.85 2.55 -9.12
N LEU A 70 -7.58 2.88 -9.32
CA LEU A 70 -6.96 2.99 -10.63
C LEU A 70 -5.88 1.92 -10.74
N ASP A 71 -6.06 0.99 -11.67
CA ASP A 71 -5.11 -0.07 -11.97
C ASP A 71 -4.18 0.37 -13.10
N LEU A 72 -2.86 0.37 -12.85
CA LEU A 72 -1.85 0.69 -13.85
C LEU A 72 -1.45 -0.51 -14.73
N ASN A 73 -1.90 -1.71 -14.38
CA ASN A 73 -1.69 -2.94 -15.15
C ASN A 73 -0.21 -3.22 -15.44
N LEU A 74 0.67 -2.90 -14.48
CA LEU A 74 2.11 -3.16 -14.59
C LEU A 74 2.43 -4.58 -14.13
N LYS A 75 3.55 -5.09 -14.64
CA LYS A 75 4.10 -6.40 -14.28
C LYS A 75 4.88 -6.30 -12.97
N ASP A 76 4.62 -7.23 -12.06
CA ASP A 76 5.41 -7.43 -10.85
C ASP A 76 6.90 -7.66 -11.16
N ALA A 77 7.73 -7.49 -10.15
CA ALA A 77 9.19 -7.60 -10.28
C ALA A 77 9.66 -8.94 -10.85
N PRO A 78 9.16 -10.11 -10.43
CA PRO A 78 9.62 -11.38 -10.99
C PRO A 78 9.47 -11.45 -12.51
N ILE A 79 8.37 -10.92 -13.07
CA ILE A 79 8.14 -10.93 -14.51
C ILE A 79 8.89 -9.78 -15.20
N ARG A 80 8.84 -8.59 -14.63
CA ARG A 80 9.37 -7.36 -15.24
C ARG A 80 10.89 -7.31 -15.20
N LEU A 81 11.47 -7.64 -14.05
CA LEU A 81 12.92 -7.61 -13.79
C LEU A 81 13.57 -8.96 -14.05
N ARG A 82 12.78 -10.03 -14.26
CA ARG A 82 13.25 -11.41 -14.47
C ARG A 82 14.07 -11.92 -13.28
N VAL A 83 13.63 -11.56 -12.07
CA VAL A 83 14.25 -12.01 -10.82
C VAL A 83 13.45 -13.17 -10.22
N PRO A 84 14.10 -14.16 -9.62
CA PRO A 84 13.43 -15.16 -8.79
C PRO A 84 12.66 -14.53 -7.61
N LEU A 85 11.60 -15.19 -7.14
CA LEU A 85 10.77 -14.70 -6.03
C LEU A 85 11.56 -14.57 -4.72
N ASP A 86 12.50 -15.48 -4.45
CA ASP A 86 13.37 -15.45 -3.27
C ASP A 86 14.40 -14.31 -3.31
N GLN A 87 14.54 -13.63 -4.44
CA GLN A 87 15.39 -12.44 -4.59
C GLN A 87 14.61 -11.13 -4.60
N LEU A 88 13.28 -11.18 -4.43
CA LEU A 88 12.41 -10.00 -4.52
C LEU A 88 12.83 -8.88 -3.55
N CYS A 89 13.08 -9.24 -2.29
CA CYS A 89 13.49 -8.33 -1.23
C CYS A 89 15.00 -7.99 -1.25
N ALA A 90 15.81 -8.75 -2.00
CA ALA A 90 17.25 -8.51 -2.16
C ALA A 90 17.58 -7.68 -3.40
N THR A 91 16.60 -7.50 -4.31
CA THR A 91 16.79 -6.78 -5.55
C THR A 91 16.72 -5.27 -5.29
N PRO A 92 17.78 -4.50 -5.54
CA PRO A 92 17.73 -3.05 -5.36
C PRO A 92 16.83 -2.40 -6.42
N VAL A 93 16.23 -1.26 -6.06
CA VAL A 93 15.49 -0.45 -7.02
C VAL A 93 16.42 0.03 -8.14
N ASN A 94 15.98 -0.16 -9.39
CA ASN A 94 16.66 0.38 -10.56
C ASN A 94 16.01 1.70 -10.95
N SER A 95 16.71 2.83 -10.80
CA SER A 95 16.17 4.16 -11.14
C SER A 95 15.83 4.32 -12.64
N ALA A 96 16.35 3.44 -13.50
CA ALA A 96 16.02 3.37 -14.92
C ALA A 96 14.84 2.42 -15.23
N ASP A 97 14.17 1.84 -14.21
CA ASP A 97 12.98 1.01 -14.41
C ASP A 97 11.86 1.83 -15.10
N PRO A 98 11.38 1.42 -16.30
CA PRO A 98 10.32 2.13 -17.00
C PRO A 98 9.01 2.27 -16.22
N SER A 99 8.79 1.44 -15.18
CA SER A 99 7.62 1.51 -14.30
C SER A 99 7.61 2.78 -13.47
N ILE A 100 8.79 3.27 -13.04
CA ILE A 100 8.92 4.52 -12.29
C ILE A 100 8.30 5.67 -13.07
N GLU A 101 8.62 5.78 -14.37
CA GLU A 101 8.09 6.84 -15.21
C GLU A 101 6.58 6.69 -15.46
N LYS A 102 6.07 5.45 -15.60
CA LYS A 102 4.62 5.20 -15.73
C LYS A 102 3.86 5.61 -14.47
N ILE A 103 4.39 5.29 -13.29
CA ILE A 103 3.81 5.69 -12.00
C ILE A 103 3.85 7.21 -11.86
N ARG A 104 4.98 7.86 -12.19
CA ARG A 104 5.10 9.33 -12.18
C ARG A 104 4.07 10.01 -13.07
N LYS A 105 3.87 9.51 -14.30
CA LYS A 105 2.84 10.04 -15.20
C LYS A 105 1.43 9.88 -14.64
N ALA A 106 1.14 8.76 -13.97
CA ALA A 106 -0.15 8.55 -13.32
C ALA A 106 -0.37 9.54 -12.16
N LEU A 107 0.64 9.72 -11.30
CA LEU A 107 0.60 10.69 -10.19
C LEU A 107 0.49 12.13 -10.69
N ALA A 108 1.27 12.50 -11.71
CA ALA A 108 1.20 13.82 -12.33
C ALA A 108 -0.19 14.10 -12.90
N ARG A 109 -0.79 13.13 -13.60
CA ARG A 109 -2.16 13.26 -14.11
C ARG A 109 -3.19 13.44 -13.00
N GLN A 110 -3.07 12.74 -11.87
CA GLN A 110 -3.98 12.94 -10.73
C GLN A 110 -3.81 14.33 -10.10
N SER A 111 -2.56 14.81 -10.01
CA SER A 111 -2.24 16.16 -9.54
C SER A 111 -2.81 17.26 -10.46
N GLU A 112 -2.61 17.14 -11.78
CA GLU A 112 -3.07 18.10 -12.80
C GLU A 112 -4.59 18.21 -12.86
N LEU A 113 -5.31 17.12 -12.57
CA LEU A 113 -6.77 17.12 -12.47
C LEU A 113 -7.28 17.82 -11.19
N GLY A 114 -6.38 18.32 -10.33
CA GLY A 114 -6.71 18.90 -9.03
C GLY A 114 -7.27 17.88 -8.04
N ALA A 115 -7.06 16.59 -8.30
CA ALA A 115 -7.68 15.50 -7.55
C ALA A 115 -6.77 14.93 -6.44
N MET A 116 -5.53 15.39 -6.35
CA MET A 116 -4.53 14.88 -5.40
C MET A 116 -4.00 15.99 -4.49
N GLU A 117 -4.58 16.08 -3.30
CA GLU A 117 -4.20 17.06 -2.26
C GLU A 117 -3.19 16.48 -1.25
N ALA A 118 -3.13 15.15 -1.14
CA ALA A 118 -2.22 14.43 -0.27
C ALA A 118 -1.83 13.09 -0.89
N LEU A 119 -0.71 12.54 -0.45
CA LEU A 119 -0.17 11.28 -0.95
C LEU A 119 0.14 10.34 0.22
N VAL A 120 -0.23 9.07 0.06
CA VAL A 120 0.14 8.01 0.99
C VAL A 120 0.80 6.90 0.20
N VAL A 121 2.04 6.55 0.56
CA VAL A 121 2.90 5.60 -0.16
C VAL A 121 3.46 4.54 0.78
N PRO A 122 3.91 3.39 0.25
CA PRO A 122 4.63 2.42 1.07
C PRO A 122 5.88 3.05 1.71
N ALA A 123 6.12 2.73 2.98
CA ALA A 123 7.44 2.93 3.58
C ALA A 123 8.47 2.01 2.93
N ALA A 124 8.04 0.94 2.24
CA ALA A 124 8.86 -0.09 1.64
C ALA A 124 9.78 -0.79 2.66
N VAL A 125 9.26 -1.06 3.86
CA VAL A 125 9.95 -1.90 4.85
C VAL A 125 9.87 -3.37 4.44
N GLY A 126 10.93 -4.14 4.70
CA GLY A 126 11.11 -5.49 4.16
C GLY A 126 11.72 -5.51 2.75
N ASN A 127 12.15 -4.35 2.24
CA ASN A 127 12.91 -4.18 1.00
C ASN A 127 12.30 -4.78 -0.28
N ASP A 128 10.98 -4.98 -0.33
CA ASP A 128 10.30 -5.40 -1.56
C ASP A 128 10.57 -4.39 -2.70
N VAL A 129 11.18 -4.86 -3.79
CA VAL A 129 11.60 -3.98 -4.89
C VAL A 129 10.45 -3.27 -5.59
N ASP A 130 9.24 -3.86 -5.62
CA ASP A 130 8.08 -3.20 -6.20
C ASP A 130 7.60 -2.06 -5.27
N HIS A 131 7.60 -2.26 -3.94
CA HIS A 131 7.31 -1.18 -2.99
C HIS A 131 8.37 -0.06 -3.05
N LEU A 132 9.65 -0.42 -3.14
CA LEU A 132 10.74 0.53 -3.33
C LEU A 132 10.58 1.32 -4.64
N THR A 133 10.15 0.66 -5.72
CA THR A 133 9.89 1.29 -7.03
C THR A 133 8.75 2.31 -6.94
N VAL A 134 7.66 1.99 -6.24
CA VAL A 134 6.55 2.93 -6.00
C VAL A 134 7.04 4.13 -5.18
N ARG A 135 7.79 3.88 -4.11
CA ARG A 135 8.35 4.94 -3.25
C ARG A 135 9.25 5.88 -4.06
N GLU A 136 10.17 5.33 -4.86
CA GLU A 136 11.08 6.09 -5.75
C GLU A 136 10.34 6.92 -6.81
N ALA A 137 9.25 6.38 -7.35
CA ALA A 137 8.40 7.11 -8.28
C ALA A 137 7.69 8.31 -7.61
N ALA A 138 7.33 8.18 -6.33
CA ALA A 138 6.65 9.21 -5.57
C ALA A 138 7.57 10.31 -5.02
N VAL A 139 8.87 10.07 -4.85
CA VAL A 139 9.84 11.03 -4.25
C VAL A 139 9.68 12.47 -4.77
N PRO A 140 9.60 12.74 -6.09
CA PRO A 140 9.47 14.10 -6.61
C PRO A 140 8.22 14.86 -6.13
N PHE A 141 7.15 14.15 -5.75
CA PHE A 141 5.90 14.73 -5.28
C PHE A 141 5.93 15.07 -3.79
N THR A 142 6.83 14.43 -3.02
CA THR A 142 6.83 14.51 -1.55
C THR A 142 7.27 15.87 -1.00
N ALA A 143 7.97 16.68 -1.81
CA ALA A 143 8.34 18.04 -1.46
C ALA A 143 7.18 19.04 -1.64
N ALA A 144 6.25 18.74 -2.55
CA ALA A 144 5.16 19.65 -2.92
C ALA A 144 3.83 19.30 -2.24
N LEU A 145 3.65 18.03 -1.83
CA LEU A 145 2.40 17.54 -1.28
C LEU A 145 2.56 17.06 0.17
N PRO A 146 1.53 17.27 1.02
CA PRO A 146 1.29 16.45 2.20
C PRO A 146 1.52 14.97 1.88
N THR A 147 2.55 14.37 2.46
CA THR A 147 2.90 12.98 2.18
C THR A 147 3.11 12.20 3.47
N ALA A 148 2.57 10.99 3.52
CA ALA A 148 2.82 10.03 4.58
C ALA A 148 3.24 8.67 4.02
N PHE A 149 4.07 7.95 4.77
CA PHE A 149 4.52 6.60 4.43
C PHE A 149 3.82 5.60 5.37
N TYR A 150 3.08 4.64 4.82
CA TYR A 150 2.45 3.59 5.62
C TYR A 150 3.43 2.45 5.90
N GLU A 151 3.26 1.79 7.04
CA GLU A 151 4.06 0.64 7.43
C GLU A 151 3.60 -0.63 6.69
N ASP A 152 4.50 -1.23 5.92
CA ASP A 152 4.19 -2.41 5.11
C ASP A 152 4.01 -3.65 6.00
N LEU A 153 2.79 -4.19 6.01
CA LEU A 153 2.44 -5.42 6.70
C LEU A 153 2.24 -6.55 5.68
N PRO A 154 2.66 -7.80 5.99
CA PRO A 154 3.15 -8.27 7.28
C PRO A 154 4.65 -8.01 7.54
N TYR A 155 5.41 -7.45 6.60
CA TYR A 155 6.86 -7.29 6.71
C TYR A 155 7.30 -6.66 8.03
N LEU A 156 6.69 -5.53 8.44
CA LEU A 156 7.04 -4.88 9.71
C LEU A 156 6.80 -5.74 10.94
N ALA A 157 5.79 -6.60 10.91
CA ALA A 157 5.42 -7.43 12.04
C ALA A 157 6.25 -8.73 12.11
N ALA A 158 6.79 -9.20 10.98
CA ALA A 158 7.44 -10.49 10.87
C ALA A 158 8.97 -10.40 10.73
N ASP A 159 9.51 -9.31 10.18
CA ASP A 159 10.94 -9.17 9.88
C ASP A 159 11.62 -8.24 10.89
N ALA A 160 12.68 -8.74 11.54
CA ALA A 160 13.48 -7.94 12.47
C ALA A 160 14.18 -6.75 11.78
N SER A 161 14.54 -6.89 10.51
CA SER A 161 15.21 -5.84 9.72
C SER A 161 14.27 -4.70 9.32
N ALA A 162 12.95 -4.90 9.36
CA ALA A 162 11.98 -3.88 8.98
C ALA A 162 12.06 -2.61 9.86
N SER A 163 12.50 -2.76 11.12
CA SER A 163 12.77 -1.60 11.99
C SER A 163 14.00 -0.82 11.53
N GLU A 164 15.04 -1.49 11.02
CA GLU A 164 16.23 -0.84 10.48
C GLU A 164 15.92 -0.10 9.18
N ASP A 165 15.11 -0.70 8.29
CA ASP A 165 14.63 -0.07 7.05
C ASP A 165 13.87 1.24 7.36
N LEU A 166 13.05 1.22 8.40
CA LEU A 166 12.26 2.37 8.81
C LEU A 166 13.15 3.49 9.36
N GLU A 167 14.13 3.15 10.20
CA GLU A 167 15.12 4.12 10.67
C GLU A 167 15.97 4.67 9.52
N ALA A 168 16.32 3.85 8.53
CA ALA A 168 17.03 4.29 7.33
C ALA A 168 16.20 5.29 6.50
N LEU A 169 14.90 5.04 6.34
CA LEU A 169 13.96 5.97 5.70
C LEU A 169 13.93 7.31 6.46
N ARG A 170 13.75 7.29 7.78
CA ARG A 170 13.73 8.49 8.64
C ARG A 170 15.03 9.27 8.57
N ALA A 171 16.17 8.59 8.62
CA ALA A 171 17.49 9.20 8.55
C ALA A 171 17.72 9.87 7.19
N THR A 172 17.31 9.21 6.10
CA THR A 172 17.40 9.77 4.74
C THR A 172 16.53 11.02 4.60
N ALA A 173 15.26 10.94 5.02
CA ALA A 173 14.34 12.07 4.98
C ALA A 173 14.84 13.27 5.81
N SER A 174 15.43 13.00 6.98
CA SER A 174 16.04 14.03 7.83
C SER A 174 17.25 14.69 7.16
N LYS A 175 18.13 13.92 6.51
CA LYS A 175 19.28 14.45 5.76
C LYS A 175 18.86 15.33 4.58
N SER A 176 17.72 15.03 3.97
CA SER A 176 17.11 15.83 2.90
C SER A 176 16.29 17.03 3.42
N GLY A 177 16.33 17.33 4.72
CA GLY A 177 15.61 18.47 5.31
C GLY A 177 14.11 18.27 5.44
N SER A 178 13.61 17.03 5.31
CA SER A 178 12.19 16.68 5.39
C SER A 178 11.98 15.57 6.45
N PRO A 179 12.26 15.84 7.74
CA PRO A 179 12.15 14.82 8.79
C PRO A 179 10.73 14.25 8.86
N LEU A 180 10.63 12.93 9.00
CA LEU A 180 9.35 12.23 9.16
C LEU A 180 8.99 12.10 10.64
N THR A 181 7.70 12.31 10.93
CA THR A 181 7.12 12.18 12.27
C THR A 181 6.11 11.05 12.27
N ALA A 182 6.17 10.18 13.27
CA ALA A 182 5.16 9.15 13.47
C ALA A 182 3.81 9.78 13.83
N VAL A 183 2.76 9.43 13.10
CA VAL A 183 1.37 9.81 13.37
C VAL A 183 0.54 8.54 13.43
N VAL A 184 -0.24 8.36 14.49
CA VAL A 184 -1.18 7.25 14.58
C VAL A 184 -2.54 7.74 14.12
N LEU A 185 -3.05 7.15 13.04
CA LEU A 185 -4.42 7.36 12.62
C LEU A 185 -5.34 6.48 13.45
N PRO A 186 -6.29 7.07 14.21
CA PRO A 186 -7.20 6.28 15.02
C PRO A 186 -8.18 5.50 14.14
N ALA A 187 -8.69 4.40 14.68
CA ALA A 187 -9.88 3.78 14.14
C ALA A 187 -11.13 4.60 14.50
N ASP A 188 -12.13 4.62 13.62
CA ASP A 188 -13.41 5.30 13.87
C ASP A 188 -14.40 4.45 14.71
N GLU A 189 -13.96 3.26 15.13
CA GLU A 189 -14.74 2.24 15.83
C GLU A 189 -13.96 1.71 17.05
N ALA A 190 -14.58 0.88 17.88
CA ALA A 190 -13.90 0.28 19.01
C ALA A 190 -12.69 -0.56 18.54
N SER A 191 -11.61 -0.58 19.34
CA SER A 191 -10.36 -1.25 18.98
C SER A 191 -10.56 -2.69 18.48
N ASP A 192 -11.35 -3.48 19.22
CA ASP A 192 -11.61 -4.89 18.88
C ASP A 192 -12.36 -5.04 17.55
N ASP A 193 -13.33 -4.15 17.28
CA ASP A 193 -14.09 -4.14 16.03
C ASP A 193 -13.19 -3.75 14.85
N ALA A 194 -12.34 -2.74 15.02
CA ALA A 194 -11.38 -2.29 14.01
C ALA A 194 -10.39 -3.41 13.65
N ILE A 195 -9.85 -4.10 14.65
CA ILE A 195 -8.93 -5.24 14.48
C ILE A 195 -9.64 -6.38 13.74
N ALA A 196 -10.84 -6.76 14.18
CA ALA A 196 -11.62 -7.83 13.56
C ALA A 196 -11.98 -7.51 12.11
N ARG A 197 -12.35 -6.24 11.85
CA ARG A 197 -12.65 -5.75 10.51
C ARG A 197 -11.40 -5.76 9.62
N LYS A 198 -10.25 -5.31 10.11
CA LYS A 198 -8.97 -5.38 9.38
C LYS A 198 -8.63 -6.82 9.01
N ARG A 199 -8.75 -7.77 9.95
CA ARG A 199 -8.58 -9.22 9.68
C ARG A 199 -9.50 -9.68 8.54
N LYS A 200 -10.79 -9.36 8.63
CA LYS A 200 -11.77 -9.72 7.58
C LYS A 200 -11.45 -9.11 6.22
N LEU A 201 -10.90 -7.89 6.20
CA LEU A 201 -10.53 -7.21 4.95
C LEU A 201 -9.32 -7.87 4.30
N VAL A 202 -8.25 -8.15 5.06
CA VAL A 202 -7.02 -8.74 4.50
C VAL A 202 -7.22 -10.18 4.04
N LEU A 203 -8.06 -10.95 4.72
CA LEU A 203 -8.40 -12.33 4.31
C LEU A 203 -9.26 -12.40 3.02
N ASN A 204 -9.67 -11.27 2.44
CA ASN A 204 -10.24 -11.28 1.08
C ASN A 204 -9.17 -11.55 0.00
N TYR A 205 -7.89 -11.38 0.33
CA TYR A 205 -6.76 -11.71 -0.52
C TYR A 205 -6.30 -13.15 -0.28
N ALA A 206 -7.22 -14.10 -0.38
CA ALA A 206 -7.00 -15.50 -0.03
C ALA A 206 -5.89 -16.17 -0.85
N SER A 207 -5.58 -15.64 -2.05
CA SER A 207 -4.45 -16.09 -2.87
C SER A 207 -3.08 -15.67 -2.32
N GLN A 208 -3.04 -14.63 -1.48
CA GLN A 208 -1.83 -13.98 -0.97
C GLN A 208 -1.65 -14.11 0.55
N ILE A 209 -2.74 -14.20 1.31
CA ILE A 209 -2.76 -14.13 2.77
C ILE A 209 -3.50 -15.34 3.30
N ASP A 210 -2.81 -16.18 4.06
CA ASP A 210 -3.42 -17.25 4.85
C ASP A 210 -3.89 -16.75 6.23
N ASP A 211 -4.47 -17.65 7.02
CA ASP A 211 -5.05 -17.31 8.32
C ASP A 211 -3.99 -16.87 9.36
N GLU A 212 -2.76 -17.37 9.23
CA GLU A 212 -1.61 -17.04 10.07
C GLU A 212 -1.10 -15.64 9.77
N ALA A 213 -0.83 -15.32 8.50
CA ALA A 213 -0.46 -13.98 8.06
C ALA A 213 -1.55 -12.97 8.40
N GLY A 214 -2.83 -13.33 8.21
CA GLY A 214 -3.96 -12.52 8.65
C GLY A 214 -3.96 -12.27 10.16
N ALA A 215 -3.51 -13.25 10.97
CA ALA A 215 -3.40 -13.10 12.43
C ALA A 215 -2.29 -12.14 12.81
N VAL A 216 -1.10 -12.28 12.19
CA VAL A 216 0.02 -11.36 12.38
C VAL A 216 -0.38 -9.92 12.05
N ILE A 217 -1.02 -9.69 10.89
CA ILE A 217 -1.44 -8.34 10.46
C ILE A 217 -2.47 -7.74 11.43
N SER A 218 -3.47 -8.53 11.85
CA SER A 218 -4.51 -8.05 12.76
C SER A 218 -3.99 -7.84 14.19
N GLY A 219 -3.10 -8.72 14.67
CA GLY A 219 -2.47 -8.61 15.97
C GLY A 219 -1.56 -7.37 16.05
N PHE A 220 -0.85 -7.04 14.98
CA PHE A 220 -0.05 -5.82 14.92
C PHE A 220 -0.89 -4.54 15.09
N ALA A 221 -2.15 -4.53 14.61
CA ALA A 221 -3.04 -3.39 14.78
C ALA A 221 -3.43 -3.13 16.26
N ALA A 222 -3.33 -4.14 17.14
CA ALA A 222 -3.58 -3.97 18.57
C ALA A 222 -2.57 -3.02 19.23
N ASN A 223 -1.35 -2.90 18.70
CA ASN A 223 -0.33 -1.95 19.17
C ASN A 223 -0.78 -0.49 19.05
N TYR A 224 -1.80 -0.22 18.22
CA TYR A 224 -2.34 1.11 17.96
C TYR A 224 -3.85 1.20 18.22
N ASN A 225 -4.39 0.33 19.09
CA ASN A 225 -5.83 0.26 19.41
C ASN A 225 -6.71 0.16 18.14
N GLY A 226 -6.30 -0.66 17.18
CA GLY A 226 -6.97 -0.84 15.89
C GLY A 226 -6.65 0.23 14.83
N GLY A 227 -5.90 1.27 15.20
CA GLY A 227 -5.38 2.28 14.28
C GLY A 227 -4.19 1.81 13.45
N GLU A 228 -3.62 2.74 12.69
CA GLU A 228 -2.42 2.51 11.88
C GLU A 228 -1.43 3.65 12.05
N ARG A 229 -0.14 3.31 12.16
CA ARG A 229 0.93 4.31 12.19
C ARG A 229 1.38 4.64 10.78
N LEU A 230 1.49 5.94 10.53
CA LEU A 230 2.10 6.52 9.33
C LEU A 230 3.32 7.35 9.72
N TRP A 231 4.23 7.55 8.76
CA TRP A 231 5.37 8.44 8.90
C TRP A 231 5.16 9.66 8.00
N ALA A 232 4.80 10.78 8.61
CA ALA A 232 4.34 11.97 7.91
C ALA A 232 5.44 13.03 7.74
N ASN A 233 5.47 13.70 6.58
CA ASN A 233 6.29 14.88 6.36
C ASN A 233 5.68 16.14 7.00
N GLN A 234 6.43 17.24 7.05
CA GLN A 234 5.95 18.51 7.64
C GLN A 234 4.68 19.07 6.96
N PRO A 235 4.57 19.11 5.61
CA PRO A 235 3.34 19.51 4.95
C PRO A 235 2.10 18.72 5.42
N TRP A 236 2.23 17.42 5.66
CA TRP A 236 1.14 16.59 6.20
C TRP A 236 0.73 17.00 7.61
N LEU A 237 1.70 17.24 8.50
CA LEU A 237 1.41 17.67 9.88
C LEU A 237 0.72 19.04 9.92
N ALA A 238 1.09 19.96 9.02
CA ALA A 238 0.50 21.29 8.94
C ALA A 238 -1.01 21.25 8.61
N CYS A 239 -1.49 20.20 7.92
CA CYS A 239 -2.92 20.01 7.66
C CYS A 239 -3.75 19.81 8.93
N PHE A 240 -3.16 19.29 10.02
CA PHE A 240 -3.86 19.04 11.29
C PHE A 240 -3.73 20.19 12.29
N ALA A 241 -2.80 21.12 12.08
CA ALA A 241 -2.60 22.26 12.98
C ALA A 241 -3.55 23.44 12.68
N SER A 242 -4.33 23.35 11.60
CA SER A 242 -5.21 24.41 11.11
C SER A 242 -6.68 24.24 11.51
N GLU A 243 -7.00 23.21 12.30
CA GLU A 243 -8.34 22.93 12.87
C GLU A 243 -8.41 23.35 14.34
#